data_AF-A0A2N3E682-F1
#
_entry.id   AF-A0A2N3E682-F1
#
_cell.length_a   1.000
_cell.length_b   1.000
_cell.length_c   1.000
_cell.angle_alpha   90.00
_cell.angle_beta   90.00
_cell.angle_gamma   90.00
#
_symmetry.space_group_name_H-M   'P 1'
#
loop_
_entity.id
_entity.type
_entity.pdbx_description
1 polymer ?
#
loop_
_entity_poly.entity_id
_entity_poly.type
_entity_poly.pdbx_seq_one_letter_code
_entity_poly.pdbx_strand_id
1 'polypeptide(L)' 'MTGTGEPFWRVKRLDEMNREEWESLCDGCAKCCLTKLEDEDTGQLEYTD' A
#
# COMPACT_ATOMS: atom_id res chain seq x y z
N MET A 1 -0.69 -26.98 -3.13
CA MET A 1 0.66 -26.53 -2.71
C MET A 1 0.46 -25.55 -1.57
N THR A 2 0.38 -26.02 -0.34
CA THR A 2 0.11 -25.17 0.82
C THR A 2 1.13 -25.56 1.88
N GLY A 3 2.23 -24.83 1.90
CA GLY A 3 3.33 -25.04 2.82
C GLY A 3 3.81 -23.71 3.35
N THR A 4 3.57 -23.51 4.65
CA THR A 4 4.55 -22.98 5.60
C THR A 4 4.73 -21.45 5.66
N GLY A 5 4.13 -20.85 6.71
CA GLY A 5 4.39 -19.48 7.16
C GLY A 5 3.37 -18.44 6.67
N GLU A 6 2.96 -17.52 7.55
CA GLU A 6 2.21 -16.34 7.12
C GLU A 6 3.07 -15.51 6.14
N PRO A 7 2.46 -14.90 5.10
CA PRO A 7 3.19 -14.01 4.21
C PRO A 7 3.89 -12.90 4.98
N PHE A 8 5.09 -12.49 4.54
CA PHE A 8 5.90 -11.48 5.26
C PHE A 8 5.12 -10.18 5.54
N TRP A 9 4.23 -9.77 4.62
CA TRP A 9 3.41 -8.56 4.75
C TRP A 9 2.33 -8.63 5.84
N ARG A 10 2.03 -9.83 6.37
CA ARG A 10 1.16 -10.00 7.55
C ARG A 10 1.89 -9.91 8.87
N VAL A 11 3.21 -10.10 8.86
CA VAL A 11 4.03 -10.17 10.08
C VAL A 11 4.95 -8.97 10.26
N LYS A 12 5.39 -8.33 9.17
CA LYS A 12 6.21 -7.12 9.17
C LYS A 12 5.35 -5.86 9.14
N ARG A 13 5.73 -4.84 9.91
CA ARG A 13 5.23 -3.47 9.78
C ARG A 13 5.82 -2.81 8.53
N LEU A 14 5.15 -1.77 8.02
CA LEU A 14 5.56 -1.05 6.81
C LEU A 14 7.00 -0.50 6.89
N ASP A 15 7.42 -0.02 8.06
CA ASP A 15 8.75 0.50 8.33
C ASP A 15 9.84 -0.57 8.49
N GLU A 16 9.45 -1.85 8.60
CA GLU A 16 10.36 -2.99 8.66
C GLU A 16 10.60 -3.63 7.28
N MET A 17 9.86 -3.18 6.26
CA MET A 17 10.01 -3.67 4.89
C MET A 17 11.18 -2.97 4.21
N ASN A 18 12.01 -3.76 3.52
CA ASN A 18 12.96 -3.17 2.60
C ASN A 18 12.25 -2.76 1.29
N ARG A 19 12.99 -2.07 0.40
CA ARG A 19 12.43 -1.59 -0.86
C ARG A 19 11.94 -2.71 -1.78
N GLU A 20 12.67 -3.81 -1.91
CA GLU A 20 12.26 -4.92 -2.78
C GLU A 20 10.97 -5.60 -2.27
N GLU A 21 10.86 -5.77 -0.96
CA GLU A 21 9.65 -6.30 -0.31
C GLU A 21 8.46 -5.37 -0.55
N TRP A 22 8.64 -4.06 -0.38
CA TRP A 22 7.60 -3.07 -0.63
C TRP A 22 7.13 -3.06 -2.09
N GLU A 23 8.08 -3.00 -3.03
CA GLU A 23 7.77 -2.98 -4.47
C GLU A 23 7.12 -4.29 -4.93
N SER A 24 7.40 -5.43 -4.27
CA SER A 24 6.75 -6.72 -4.59
C SER A 24 5.26 -6.75 -4.24
N LEU A 25 4.80 -5.87 -3.36
CA LEU A 25 3.37 -5.69 -3.04
C LEU A 25 2.67 -4.76 -4.03
N CYS A 26 3.43 -4.02 -4.84
CA CYS A 26 2.91 -3.13 -5.86
C CYS A 26 2.48 -3.94 -7.08
N ASP A 27 1.20 -3.89 -7.43
CA ASP A 27 0.64 -4.45 -8.66
C ASP A 27 0.75 -3.48 -9.85
N GLY A 28 1.48 -2.36 -9.68
CA GLY A 28 1.65 -1.32 -10.70
C GLY A 28 0.39 -0.49 -10.97
N CYS A 29 -0.67 -0.62 -10.15
CA CYS A 29 -1.94 0.08 -10.39
C CYS A 29 -1.93 1.57 -9.99
N ALA A 30 -0.79 2.09 -9.54
CA ALA A 30 -0.57 3.45 -9.03
C ALA A 30 -1.39 3.85 -7.78
N LYS A 31 -2.26 2.99 -7.24
CA LYS A 31 -3.12 3.34 -6.09
C LYS A 31 -2.37 3.58 -4.77
N CYS A 32 -1.14 3.09 -4.65
CA CYS A 32 -0.29 3.26 -3.47
C CYS A 32 0.47 4.60 -3.43
N CYS A 33 0.57 5.31 -4.56
CA CYS A 33 1.27 6.60 -4.67
C CYS A 33 0.33 7.77 -5.03
N LEU A 34 -0.99 7.55 -5.03
CA LEU A 34 -1.96 8.60 -5.35
C LEU A 34 -1.96 9.69 -4.28
N THR A 35 -1.76 10.93 -4.73
CA THR A 35 -2.07 12.10 -3.91
C THR A 35 -3.59 12.21 -3.85
N LYS A 36 -4.15 12.06 -2.65
CA LYS A 36 -5.58 12.26 -2.40
C LYS A 36 -5.77 13.65 -1.83
N LEU A 37 -6.70 14.40 -2.40
CA LEU A 37 -7.12 15.67 -1.85
C LEU A 37 -8.40 15.43 -1.07
N GLU A 38 -8.38 15.76 0.22
CA GLU A 38 -9.55 15.70 1.08
C GLU A 38 -10.06 17.12 1.29
N ASP A 39 -11.34 17.33 1.02
CA ASP A 39 -12.02 18.59 1.33
C ASP A 39 -12.20 18.72 2.85
N GLU A 40 -11.71 19.81 3.43
CA GLU A 40 -11.62 19.99 4.88
C GLU A 40 -12.98 20.16 5.58
N ASP A 41 -14.00 20.62 4.85
CA ASP A 41 -15.33 20.88 5.39
C ASP A 41 -16.26 19.66 5.27
N THR A 42 -16.09 18.86 4.21
CA THR A 42 -17.00 17.77 3.84
C THR A 42 -16.39 16.37 3.98
N GLY A 43 -15.06 16.25 4.01
CA GLY A 43 -14.34 14.98 3.97
C GLY A 43 -14.43 14.26 2.62
N GLN A 44 -14.84 14.95 1.55
CA GLN A 44 -14.89 14.36 0.22
C GLN A 44 -13.47 14.14 -0.32
N LEU A 45 -13.21 12.92 -0.80
CA LEU A 45 -11.91 12.54 -1.39
C LEU A 45 -11.95 12.66 -2.90
N GLU A 46 -11.11 13.55 -3.45
CA GLU A 46 -10.85 13.69 -4.88
C GLU A 46 -9.51 13.04 -5.25
N TYR A 47 -9.48 12.42 -6.43
CA TYR A 47 -8.31 11.72 -6.97
C TYR A 47 -7.71 12.55 -8.10
N THR A 48 -6.41 12.83 -8.03
CA THR A 48 -5.66 13.50 -9.10
C THR A 48 -4.89 12.48 -9.94
N ASP A 49 -4.85 12.70 -11.26
CA ASP A 49 -4.18 11.85 -12.25
C ASP A 49 -2.64 11.95 -12.22
#